data_AF-A0A5J4VE06-F1
#
_entry.id   AF-A0A5J4VE06-F1
#
_cell.length_a   1.000
_cell.length_b   1.000
_cell.length_c   1.000
_cell.angle_alpha   90.00
_cell.angle_beta   90.00
_cell.angle_gamma   90.00
#
_symmetry.space_group_name_H-M   'P 1'
#
loop_
_entity.id
_entity.type
_entity.pdbx_description
1 polymer ?
#
loop_
_entity_poly.entity_id
_entity_poly.type
_entity_poly.pdbx_seq_one_letter_code
_entity_poly.pdbx_strand_id
1 'polypeptide(L)'
;MVLKIESPKPVQTSDVWRIYIECYNDELKYMNIDKICRTVTFNNIILMLALAALSSCRISQGHKIGVNATLSSANIYYDEEFQNKKGQVTIDMKGWNDSTYVHHFKKIDDYPVLVQGAKETGAKFLSVANTEEPLYKLKTSVTLTSGELRCDVEKQAFVSGYYSLIGYSAYYQGNADIAPSITHLIKAGVSEVTVKNAPKELTDVPCFNDTVTVQQTCSAGDLDLLTYSKSYNGIVDTFGIPNTVVPDDASKCQTGKMSPVLKGYKTGQVFNADFITIKKLLQRFGAVHLNIEEEGEEQLLPIIVL
;
A
#
# COMPACT_ATOMS: atom_id res chain seq x y z
N MET A 1 -4.06 -29.81 -47.22
CA MET A 1 -4.75 -30.05 -45.93
C MET A 1 -3.82 -29.56 -44.84
N VAL A 2 -4.01 -28.32 -44.37
CA VAL A 2 -3.15 -27.68 -43.37
C VAL A 2 -4.00 -27.52 -42.12
N LEU A 3 -3.64 -28.25 -41.07
CA LEU A 3 -4.27 -28.19 -39.75
C LEU A 3 -3.88 -26.87 -39.10
N LYS A 4 -4.85 -25.95 -39.00
CA LYS A 4 -4.74 -24.72 -38.23
C LYS A 4 -5.07 -25.06 -36.77
N ILE A 5 -4.04 -25.20 -35.93
CA ILE A 5 -4.21 -25.29 -34.48
C ILE A 5 -4.25 -23.85 -33.98
N GLU A 6 -5.43 -23.38 -33.62
CA GLU A 6 -5.58 -22.11 -32.91
C GLU A 6 -5.24 -22.34 -31.44
N SER A 7 -4.18 -21.69 -30.95
CA SER A 7 -3.88 -21.64 -29.52
C SER A 7 -5.04 -20.99 -28.76
N PRO A 8 -5.41 -21.49 -27.58
CA PRO A 8 -6.38 -20.80 -26.73
C PRO A 8 -5.87 -19.40 -26.41
N LYS A 9 -6.75 -18.41 -26.52
CA LYS A 9 -6.45 -17.05 -26.06
C LYS A 9 -6.11 -17.09 -24.56
N PRO A 10 -5.03 -16.45 -24.10
CA PRO A 10 -4.74 -16.38 -22.67
C PRO A 10 -5.84 -15.57 -21.98
N VAL A 11 -6.45 -16.17 -20.95
CA VAL A 11 -7.33 -15.47 -20.01
C VAL A 11 -6.43 -14.57 -19.18
N GLN A 12 -6.61 -13.25 -19.29
CA GLN A 12 -5.87 -12.27 -18.50
C GLN A 12 -6.56 -12.12 -17.13
N THR A 13 -5.91 -12.62 -16.07
CA THR A 13 -6.34 -12.45 -14.68
C THR A 13 -5.28 -11.64 -13.93
N SER A 14 -5.55 -10.37 -13.64
CA SER A 14 -4.73 -9.57 -12.73
C SER A 14 -5.63 -8.64 -11.94
N ASP A 15 -5.81 -8.97 -10.65
CA ASP A 15 -6.18 -8.10 -9.53
C ASP A 15 -6.35 -8.94 -8.22
N VAL A 16 -6.42 -10.28 -8.34
CA VAL A 16 -6.46 -11.28 -7.25
C VAL A 16 -5.08 -11.50 -6.57
N TRP A 17 -4.01 -10.89 -7.07
CA TRP A 17 -2.63 -11.18 -6.66
C TRP A 17 -2.23 -10.65 -5.27
N ARG A 18 -2.94 -9.65 -4.73
CA ARG A 18 -2.63 -9.03 -3.42
C ARG A 18 -2.81 -9.99 -2.24
N ILE A 19 -3.88 -10.80 -2.25
CA ILE A 19 -4.13 -11.82 -1.22
C ILE A 19 -3.21 -13.05 -1.42
N TYR A 20 -2.79 -13.30 -2.66
CA TYR A 20 -2.05 -14.48 -3.06
C TYR A 20 -0.63 -14.56 -2.45
N ILE A 21 0.03 -13.42 -2.24
CA ILE A 21 1.42 -13.35 -1.76
C ILE A 21 1.55 -13.70 -0.27
N GLU A 22 0.62 -13.25 0.57
CA GLU A 22 0.63 -13.63 2.00
C GLU A 22 0.31 -15.12 2.19
N CYS A 23 -0.48 -15.71 1.29
CA CYS A 23 -0.90 -17.11 1.37
C CYS A 23 0.20 -18.12 1.01
N TYR A 24 1.07 -17.81 0.05
CA TYR A 24 2.12 -18.74 -0.38
C TYR A 24 3.41 -18.69 0.46
N ASN A 25 3.58 -17.66 1.30
CA ASN A 25 4.75 -17.57 2.19
C ASN A 25 4.79 -18.70 3.24
N ASP A 26 3.64 -19.21 3.68
CA ASP A 26 3.58 -20.35 4.60
C ASP A 26 3.84 -21.70 3.88
N GLU A 27 3.47 -21.87 2.61
CA GLU A 27 3.81 -23.08 1.83
C GLU A 27 5.29 -23.13 1.41
N LEU A 28 5.89 -21.97 1.11
CA LEU A 28 7.33 -21.88 0.79
C LEU A 28 8.23 -22.32 1.96
N LYS A 29 7.74 -22.23 3.20
CA LYS A 29 8.44 -22.67 4.41
C LYS A 29 8.58 -24.20 4.50
N TYR A 30 7.73 -24.96 3.79
CA TYR A 30 7.76 -26.43 3.74
C TYR A 30 8.54 -27.00 2.55
N MET A 31 9.01 -26.16 1.62
CA MET A 31 10.00 -26.58 0.64
C MET A 31 11.36 -26.69 1.32
N ASN A 32 11.77 -27.93 1.60
CA ASN A 32 13.06 -28.26 2.18
C ASN A 32 14.21 -27.92 1.19
N ILE A 33 14.66 -26.66 1.23
CA ILE A 33 15.72 -26.08 0.40
C ILE A 33 17.01 -26.92 0.45
N ASP A 34 17.27 -27.56 1.59
CA ASP A 34 18.48 -28.36 1.82
C ASP A 34 18.51 -29.66 0.99
N LYS A 35 17.33 -30.17 0.59
CA LYS A 35 17.18 -31.36 -0.25
C LYS A 35 17.38 -31.06 -1.74
N ILE A 36 17.11 -29.81 -2.16
CA ILE A 36 17.24 -29.34 -3.55
C ILE A 36 18.70 -28.99 -3.88
N CYS A 37 19.47 -28.49 -2.91
CA CYS A 37 20.85 -28.04 -3.11
C CYS A 37 21.89 -29.15 -3.36
N ARG A 38 21.55 -30.44 -3.19
CA ARG A 38 22.53 -31.55 -3.29
C ARG A 38 22.64 -32.22 -4.66
N THR A 39 21.83 -31.84 -5.66
CA THR A 39 21.86 -32.54 -6.97
C THR A 39 22.09 -31.56 -8.13
N VAL A 40 23.32 -31.64 -8.65
CA VAL A 40 23.75 -31.33 -10.02
C VAL A 40 23.95 -29.87 -10.41
N THR A 41 25.21 -29.59 -10.75
CA THR A 41 25.85 -28.40 -11.32
C THR A 41 25.26 -27.91 -12.67
N PHE A 42 24.14 -28.48 -13.12
CA PHE A 42 23.35 -28.00 -14.26
C PHE A 42 22.24 -27.01 -13.86
N ASN A 43 21.98 -26.87 -12.55
CA ASN A 43 20.91 -26.03 -12.02
C ASN A 43 21.27 -24.55 -11.82
N ASN A 44 22.52 -24.12 -11.95
CA ASN A 44 22.85 -22.70 -11.69
C ASN A 44 22.32 -21.75 -12.77
N ILE A 45 22.18 -22.21 -14.02
CA ILE A 45 21.57 -21.40 -15.10
C ILE A 45 20.04 -21.42 -15.00
N ILE A 46 19.42 -22.55 -14.60
CA ILE A 46 17.97 -22.62 -14.37
C ILE A 46 17.59 -21.86 -13.10
N LEU A 47 18.41 -21.88 -12.05
CA LEU A 47 18.20 -21.11 -10.83
C LEU A 47 18.45 -19.62 -11.07
N MET A 48 19.44 -19.23 -11.90
CA MET A 48 19.58 -17.83 -12.32
C MET A 48 18.47 -17.40 -13.29
N LEU A 49 17.94 -18.27 -14.15
CA LEU A 49 16.77 -17.96 -14.99
C LEU A 49 15.47 -17.97 -14.21
N ALA A 50 15.34 -18.79 -13.15
CA ALA A 50 14.21 -18.82 -12.24
C ALA A 50 14.27 -17.63 -11.27
N LEU A 51 15.46 -17.26 -10.75
CA LEU A 51 15.66 -16.05 -9.98
C LEU A 51 15.53 -14.80 -10.86
N ALA A 52 15.95 -14.85 -12.13
CA ALA A 52 15.70 -13.77 -13.09
C ALA A 52 14.23 -13.69 -13.49
N ALA A 53 13.50 -14.82 -13.61
CA ALA A 53 12.06 -14.87 -13.83
C ALA A 53 11.26 -14.44 -12.59
N LEU A 54 11.76 -14.73 -11.39
CA LEU A 54 11.19 -14.26 -10.12
C LEU A 54 11.58 -12.80 -9.84
N SER A 55 12.73 -12.32 -10.33
CA SER A 55 13.13 -10.91 -10.27
C SER A 55 12.58 -10.06 -11.41
N SER A 56 12.06 -10.69 -12.48
CA SER A 56 11.25 -10.06 -13.53
C SER A 56 9.74 -10.24 -13.33
N CYS A 57 9.33 -11.09 -12.38
CA CYS A 57 8.14 -10.87 -11.54
C CYS A 57 8.40 -9.73 -10.55
N ARG A 58 8.88 -8.57 -11.04
CA ARG A 58 8.64 -7.32 -10.32
C ARG A 58 7.15 -7.06 -10.46
N ILE A 59 6.48 -7.30 -9.35
CA ILE A 59 5.10 -6.93 -9.06
C ILE A 59 5.01 -5.42 -9.24
N SER A 60 4.70 -4.97 -10.46
CA SER A 60 4.08 -3.66 -10.66
C SER A 60 2.67 -3.80 -10.09
N GLN A 61 2.48 -3.26 -8.89
CA GLN A 61 1.17 -3.08 -8.27
C GLN A 61 0.43 -1.94 -8.98
N GLY A 62 -0.04 -2.21 -10.19
CA GLY A 62 -1.15 -1.47 -10.75
C GLY A 62 -2.43 -2.26 -10.48
N HIS A 63 -3.40 -1.68 -9.77
CA HIS A 63 -4.79 -2.07 -9.97
C HIS A 63 -5.01 -2.01 -11.48
N LYS A 64 -5.21 -3.14 -12.16
CA LYS A 64 -5.62 -3.10 -13.56
C LYS A 64 -7.09 -2.80 -13.58
N ILE A 65 -7.37 -1.52 -13.36
CA ILE A 65 -8.64 -0.89 -13.63
C ILE A 65 -9.12 -1.44 -14.97
N GLY A 66 -10.25 -2.16 -14.92
CA GLY A 66 -10.71 -2.95 -16.05
C GLY A 66 -10.62 -2.14 -17.33
N VAL A 67 -10.22 -2.78 -18.43
CA VAL A 67 -9.84 -2.17 -19.73
C VAL A 67 -10.86 -1.15 -20.29
N ASN A 68 -12.08 -1.09 -19.73
CA ASN A 68 -13.16 -0.18 -20.11
C ASN A 68 -13.53 0.90 -19.06
N ALA A 69 -12.91 0.96 -17.89
CA ALA A 69 -13.20 1.98 -16.90
C ALA A 69 -12.53 3.31 -17.29
N THR A 70 -13.34 4.29 -17.70
CA THR A 70 -12.87 5.66 -17.93
C THR A 70 -12.64 6.34 -16.60
N LEU A 71 -11.41 6.32 -16.11
CA LEU A 71 -11.02 7.04 -14.89
C LEU A 71 -10.93 8.54 -15.18
N SER A 72 -11.44 9.32 -14.24
CA SER A 72 -11.31 10.77 -14.28
C SER A 72 -10.21 11.21 -13.33
N SER A 73 -9.29 12.04 -13.83
CA SER A 73 -8.28 12.71 -12.99
C SER A 73 -8.89 13.70 -11.99
N ALA A 74 -10.18 14.01 -12.10
CA ALA A 74 -10.91 14.84 -11.14
C ALA A 74 -11.42 14.05 -9.92
N ASN A 75 -11.24 12.74 -9.89
CA ASN A 75 -11.75 11.84 -8.85
C ASN A 75 -10.62 11.25 -8.02
N ILE A 76 -10.90 11.06 -6.74
CA ILE A 76 -10.10 10.27 -5.81
C ILE A 76 -10.81 8.95 -5.60
N TYR A 77 -10.13 7.87 -5.93
CA TYR A 77 -10.60 6.51 -5.81
C TYR A 77 -10.09 5.90 -4.51
N TYR A 78 -10.95 5.24 -3.74
CA TYR A 78 -10.57 4.63 -2.47
C TYR A 78 -11.42 3.40 -2.20
N ASP A 79 -10.96 2.54 -1.29
CA ASP A 79 -11.75 1.39 -0.89
C ASP A 79 -12.75 1.77 0.21
N GLU A 80 -14.05 1.63 -0.08
CA GLU A 80 -15.10 1.96 0.88
C GLU A 80 -15.33 0.83 1.89
N GLU A 81 -15.13 -0.42 1.47
CA GLU A 81 -15.85 -1.58 2.02
C GLU A 81 -15.11 -2.48 3.01
N PHE A 82 -13.92 -2.12 3.49
CA PHE A 82 -13.30 -2.93 4.54
C PHE A 82 -13.94 -2.62 5.89
N GLN A 83 -14.89 -3.47 6.31
CA GLN A 83 -15.41 -3.48 7.68
C GLN A 83 -14.29 -3.89 8.63
N ASN A 84 -13.47 -2.92 9.05
CA ASN A 84 -12.43 -3.16 10.03
C ASN A 84 -13.02 -3.10 11.45
N LYS A 85 -13.24 -4.27 12.06
CA LYS A 85 -13.49 -4.37 13.49
C LYS A 85 -12.22 -4.89 14.15
N LYS A 86 -11.54 -4.06 14.94
CA LYS A 86 -10.40 -4.45 15.80
C LYS A 86 -9.45 -5.49 15.17
N GLY A 87 -8.87 -5.18 14.01
CA GLY A 87 -7.87 -6.04 13.36
C GLY A 87 -8.46 -7.15 12.48
N GLN A 88 -9.78 -7.22 12.32
CA GLN A 88 -10.43 -8.13 11.39
C GLN A 88 -10.88 -7.36 10.15
N VAL A 89 -10.38 -7.74 8.99
CA VAL A 89 -10.81 -7.22 7.69
C VAL A 89 -11.71 -8.25 7.02
N THR A 90 -12.88 -7.82 6.55
CA THR A 90 -13.74 -8.63 5.69
C THR A 90 -13.77 -8.03 4.30
N ILE A 91 -13.51 -8.86 3.29
CA ILE A 91 -13.62 -8.54 1.87
C ILE A 91 -14.86 -9.24 1.36
N ASP A 92 -15.93 -8.51 1.08
CA ASP A 92 -17.13 -9.08 0.48
C ASP A 92 -17.06 -8.96 -1.04
N MET A 93 -16.91 -10.07 -1.74
CA MET A 93 -16.83 -10.12 -3.19
C MET A 93 -18.20 -10.30 -3.85
N LYS A 94 -19.30 -10.10 -3.13
CA LYS A 94 -20.64 -10.24 -3.69
C LYS A 94 -20.85 -9.26 -4.85
N GLY A 95 -21.06 -9.83 -6.04
CA GLY A 95 -21.25 -9.03 -7.26
C GLY A 95 -19.95 -8.50 -7.85
N TRP A 96 -18.80 -8.93 -7.33
CA TRP A 96 -17.51 -8.64 -7.93
C TRP A 96 -17.44 -9.29 -9.32
N ASN A 97 -17.21 -8.46 -10.32
CA ASN A 97 -16.81 -8.85 -11.65
C ASN A 97 -15.78 -7.80 -12.08
N ASP A 98 -14.56 -8.25 -12.42
CA ASP A 98 -13.43 -7.37 -12.76
C ASP A 98 -13.77 -6.41 -13.92
N SER A 99 -14.72 -6.78 -14.78
CA SER A 99 -15.20 -5.92 -15.88
C SER A 99 -16.24 -4.87 -15.47
N THR A 100 -16.82 -4.97 -14.27
CA THR A 100 -17.90 -4.08 -13.79
C THR A 100 -17.64 -3.50 -12.40
N TYR A 101 -16.50 -3.78 -11.76
CA TYR A 101 -16.16 -3.17 -10.48
C TYR A 101 -16.07 -1.64 -10.65
N VAL A 102 -16.95 -0.93 -9.95
CA VAL A 102 -16.94 0.52 -9.90
C VAL A 102 -16.26 0.91 -8.59
N HIS A 103 -15.02 1.38 -8.69
CA HIS A 103 -14.32 1.93 -7.54
C HIS A 103 -15.16 3.02 -6.88
N HIS A 104 -15.19 3.04 -5.56
CA HIS A 104 -15.74 4.17 -4.84
C HIS A 104 -14.88 5.39 -5.11
N PHE A 105 -15.54 6.51 -5.38
CA PHE A 105 -14.84 7.74 -5.67
C PHE A 105 -15.55 8.95 -5.11
N LYS A 106 -14.76 10.00 -4.91
CA LYS A 106 -15.24 11.33 -4.60
C LYS A 106 -14.49 12.35 -5.44
N LYS A 107 -15.15 13.43 -5.85
CA LYS A 107 -14.46 14.46 -6.63
C LYS A 107 -13.46 15.18 -5.74
N ILE A 108 -12.31 15.53 -6.28
CA ILE A 108 -11.27 16.30 -5.57
C ILE A 108 -11.87 17.63 -5.05
N ASP A 109 -12.70 18.28 -5.86
CA ASP A 109 -13.32 19.56 -5.52
C ASP A 109 -14.35 19.47 -4.37
N ASP A 110 -14.82 18.27 -4.01
CA ASP A 110 -15.71 18.05 -2.87
C ASP A 110 -14.97 18.04 -1.51
N TYR A 111 -13.64 18.17 -1.53
CA TYR A 111 -12.81 18.31 -0.33
C TYR A 111 -12.47 19.79 -0.09
N PRO A 112 -12.53 20.26 1.17
CA PRO A 112 -12.20 21.63 1.49
C PRO A 112 -10.72 21.92 1.26
N VAL A 113 -10.40 23.14 0.83
CA VAL A 113 -9.01 23.61 0.81
C VAL A 113 -8.47 23.75 2.23
N LEU A 114 -7.24 23.31 2.46
CA LEU A 114 -6.56 23.44 3.76
C LEU A 114 -6.20 24.91 4.05
N VAL A 115 -5.87 25.69 3.02
CA VAL A 115 -5.51 27.10 3.16
C VAL A 115 -6.44 27.97 2.32
N GLN A 116 -7.20 28.82 3.01
CA GLN A 116 -8.12 29.75 2.36
C GLN A 116 -7.36 30.72 1.45
N GLY A 117 -7.89 30.93 0.24
CA GLY A 117 -7.30 31.84 -0.76
C GLY A 117 -6.23 31.21 -1.65
N ALA A 118 -5.81 29.96 -1.38
CA ALA A 118 -4.99 29.21 -2.32
C ALA A 118 -5.76 28.97 -3.64
N LYS A 119 -5.06 29.12 -4.76
CA LYS A 119 -5.60 28.87 -6.11
C LYS A 119 -4.69 27.94 -6.86
N GLU A 120 -5.24 26.94 -7.52
CA GLU A 120 -4.55 25.99 -8.40
C GLU A 120 -3.88 26.70 -9.61
N THR A 121 -4.33 27.91 -9.94
CA THR A 121 -3.70 28.77 -10.95
C THR A 121 -2.56 29.63 -10.39
N GLY A 122 -2.33 29.62 -9.08
CA GLY A 122 -1.26 30.36 -8.42
C GLY A 122 0.14 29.88 -8.84
N ALA A 123 1.09 30.81 -8.88
CA ALA A 123 2.50 30.51 -9.17
C ALA A 123 3.25 29.83 -8.01
N LYS A 124 2.70 29.90 -6.79
CA LYS A 124 3.27 29.31 -5.58
C LYS A 124 2.38 28.18 -5.06
N PHE A 125 3.01 27.18 -4.46
CA PHE A 125 2.36 25.99 -3.90
C PHE A 125 2.40 26.06 -2.38
N LEU A 126 1.51 25.31 -1.72
CA LEU A 126 1.70 25.01 -0.31
C LEU A 126 2.88 24.05 -0.19
N SER A 127 3.92 24.49 0.51
CA SER A 127 5.10 23.67 0.81
C SER A 127 5.05 23.24 2.27
N VAL A 128 5.49 22.00 2.56
CA VAL A 128 5.49 21.45 3.93
C VAL A 128 6.32 22.38 4.83
N ALA A 129 7.33 23.02 4.26
CA ALA A 129 8.12 24.06 4.90
C ALA A 129 8.45 25.19 3.92
N ASN A 130 8.63 26.41 4.44
CA ASN A 130 8.96 27.58 3.62
C ASN A 130 10.35 27.50 2.97
N THR A 131 11.25 26.69 3.52
CA THR A 131 12.61 26.44 3.02
C THR A 131 13.00 24.98 3.27
N GLU A 132 14.06 24.50 2.61
CA GLU A 132 14.58 23.13 2.77
C GLU A 132 15.06 22.85 4.20
N GLU A 133 15.68 23.82 4.88
CA GLU A 133 16.21 23.63 6.22
C GLU A 133 15.13 23.18 7.25
N PRO A 134 13.98 23.84 7.42
CA PRO A 134 12.89 23.36 8.26
C PRO A 134 12.25 22.07 7.75
N LEU A 135 12.23 21.80 6.43
CA LEU A 135 11.78 20.51 5.92
C LEU A 135 12.67 19.37 6.45
N TYR A 136 13.99 19.52 6.37
CA TYR A 136 14.95 18.51 6.82
C TYR A 136 15.01 18.35 8.35
N LYS A 137 14.41 19.28 9.11
CA LYS A 137 14.30 19.18 10.57
C LYS A 137 13.07 18.39 11.04
N LEU A 138 12.10 18.15 10.15
CA LEU A 138 10.93 17.31 10.49
C LEU A 138 11.40 15.89 10.78
N LYS A 139 10.77 15.24 11.77
CA LYS A 139 11.12 13.88 12.16
C LYS A 139 10.92 12.88 11.01
N THR A 140 9.94 13.11 10.15
CA THR A 140 9.71 12.31 8.94
C THR A 140 10.87 12.37 7.94
N SER A 141 11.61 13.48 7.92
CA SER A 141 12.73 13.72 6.99
C SER A 141 14.06 13.16 7.48
N VAL A 142 14.13 12.73 8.75
CA VAL A 142 15.34 12.14 9.32
C VAL A 142 15.55 10.75 8.74
N THR A 143 16.78 10.47 8.31
CA THR A 143 17.16 9.16 7.77
C THR A 143 16.98 8.07 8.81
N LEU A 144 16.33 6.96 8.41
CA LEU A 144 16.16 5.80 9.28
C LEU A 144 17.50 5.16 9.64
N THR A 145 17.59 4.67 10.87
CA THR A 145 18.77 3.95 11.36
C THR A 145 18.83 2.53 10.78
N SER A 146 20.02 1.92 10.84
CA SER A 146 20.19 0.52 10.46
C SER A 146 19.38 -0.46 11.31
N GLY A 147 19.00 -0.08 12.54
CA GLY A 147 18.12 -0.85 13.40
C GLY A 147 16.67 -0.86 12.92
N GLU A 148 16.17 0.29 12.46
CA GLU A 148 14.82 0.44 11.92
C GLU A 148 14.68 -0.26 10.56
N LEU A 149 15.69 -0.13 9.70
CA LEU A 149 15.72 -0.77 8.38
C LEU A 149 15.86 -2.30 8.41
N ARG A 150 16.03 -2.93 9.59
CA ARG A 150 15.95 -4.39 9.75
C ARG A 150 14.52 -4.91 9.71
N CYS A 151 13.54 -4.06 9.93
CA CYS A 151 12.15 -4.43 9.76
C CYS A 151 11.79 -4.29 8.27
N ASP A 152 11.53 -5.39 7.58
CA ASP A 152 11.33 -5.38 6.12
C ASP A 152 10.14 -4.50 5.73
N VAL A 153 9.06 -4.55 6.52
CA VAL A 153 7.86 -3.73 6.32
C VAL A 153 8.14 -2.22 6.51
N GLU A 154 8.95 -1.84 7.50
CA GLU A 154 9.39 -0.45 7.71
C GLU A 154 10.20 0.02 6.50
N LYS A 155 11.18 -0.79 6.09
CA LYS A 155 12.02 -0.49 4.93
C LYS A 155 11.18 -0.34 3.66
N GLN A 156 10.20 -1.21 3.46
CA GLN A 156 9.28 -1.12 2.32
C GLN A 156 8.42 0.14 2.38
N ALA A 157 7.87 0.48 3.55
CA ALA A 157 7.09 1.71 3.75
C ALA A 157 7.94 2.97 3.48
N PHE A 158 9.21 2.95 3.87
CA PHE A 158 10.15 4.04 3.63
C PHE A 158 10.50 4.17 2.13
N VAL A 159 10.93 3.08 1.49
CA VAL A 159 11.36 3.09 0.08
C VAL A 159 10.19 3.38 -0.88
N SER A 160 8.99 2.91 -0.55
CA SER A 160 7.77 3.20 -1.34
C SER A 160 7.21 4.60 -1.13
N GLY A 161 7.82 5.42 -0.27
CA GLY A 161 7.33 6.76 0.06
C GLY A 161 6.09 6.81 0.96
N TYR A 162 5.51 5.66 1.34
CA TYR A 162 4.34 5.59 2.22
C TYR A 162 4.62 6.16 3.62
N TYR A 163 5.81 5.90 4.17
CA TYR A 163 6.28 6.49 5.42
C TYR A 163 6.26 8.02 5.35
N SER A 164 6.83 8.59 4.29
CA SER A 164 6.86 10.04 4.07
C SER A 164 5.46 10.62 3.87
N LEU A 165 4.61 9.94 3.10
CA LEU A 165 3.22 10.35 2.90
C LEU A 165 2.48 10.47 4.24
N ILE A 166 2.58 9.45 5.11
CA ILE A 166 1.94 9.47 6.43
C ILE A 166 2.49 10.62 7.29
N GLY A 167 3.81 10.72 7.40
CA GLY A 167 4.45 11.69 8.28
C GLY A 167 4.16 13.15 7.88
N TYR A 168 4.28 13.48 6.59
CA TYR A 168 3.96 14.82 6.11
C TYR A 168 2.45 15.11 6.14
N SER A 169 1.58 14.11 5.95
CA SER A 169 0.13 14.29 6.12
C SER A 169 -0.22 14.59 7.58
N ALA A 170 0.42 13.91 8.54
CA ALA A 170 0.23 14.17 9.97
C ALA A 170 0.64 15.60 10.34
N TYR A 171 1.74 16.09 9.76
CA TYR A 171 2.18 17.46 9.92
C TYR A 171 1.16 18.46 9.33
N TYR A 172 0.72 18.25 8.10
CA TYR A 172 -0.19 19.19 7.42
C TYR A 172 -1.61 19.23 8.00
N GLN A 173 -2.17 18.06 8.29
CA GLN A 173 -3.59 17.93 8.65
C GLN A 173 -3.79 18.03 10.17
N GLY A 174 -2.77 17.70 10.96
CA GLY A 174 -2.84 17.65 12.43
C GLY A 174 -1.80 18.49 13.16
N ASN A 175 -0.90 19.19 12.46
CA ASN A 175 0.24 19.91 13.05
C ASN A 175 1.10 19.00 13.95
N ALA A 176 1.20 17.71 13.59
CA ALA A 176 1.93 16.70 14.34
C ALA A 176 3.23 16.34 13.61
N ASP A 177 4.36 16.79 14.13
CA ASP A 177 5.69 16.40 13.65
C ASP A 177 6.09 15.05 14.26
N ILE A 178 5.90 13.99 13.48
CA ILE A 178 6.13 12.60 13.89
C ILE A 178 7.16 11.92 12.99
N ALA A 179 7.89 10.97 13.55
CA ALA A 179 8.43 9.85 12.79
C ALA A 179 7.38 8.73 12.84
N PRO A 180 6.73 8.34 11.73
CA PRO A 180 5.71 7.29 11.74
C PRO A 180 6.19 5.95 12.32
N SER A 181 5.53 5.46 13.37
CA SER A 181 5.76 4.10 13.89
C SER A 181 5.03 3.05 13.05
N ILE A 182 5.72 2.43 12.09
CA ILE A 182 5.14 1.34 11.29
C ILE A 182 5.01 0.06 12.12
N THR A 183 5.91 -0.18 13.08
CA THR A 183 5.80 -1.33 13.99
C THR A 183 4.55 -1.27 14.87
N HIS A 184 4.11 -0.07 15.27
CA HIS A 184 2.79 0.12 15.88
C HIS A 184 1.67 -0.30 14.94
N LEU A 185 1.70 0.13 13.67
CA LEU A 185 0.66 -0.23 12.70
C LEU A 185 0.59 -1.74 12.45
N ILE A 186 1.73 -2.41 12.36
CA ILE A 186 1.80 -3.87 12.22
C ILE A 186 1.09 -4.54 13.41
N LYS A 187 1.44 -4.14 14.63
CA LYS A 187 0.94 -4.81 15.84
C LYS A 187 -0.50 -4.47 16.20
N ALA A 188 -0.88 -3.20 16.08
CA ALA A 188 -2.26 -2.75 16.35
C ALA A 188 -3.22 -3.09 15.20
N GLY A 189 -2.66 -3.50 14.05
CA GLY A 189 -3.31 -3.60 12.77
C GLY A 189 -4.12 -4.85 12.52
N VAL A 190 -4.21 -5.20 11.24
CA VAL A 190 -4.92 -6.39 10.76
C VAL A 190 -4.23 -7.65 11.30
N SER A 191 -5.00 -8.52 11.94
CA SER A 191 -4.60 -9.84 12.42
C SER A 191 -5.33 -10.95 11.68
N GLU A 192 -6.47 -10.66 11.04
CA GLU A 192 -7.26 -11.62 10.29
C GLU A 192 -7.90 -10.98 9.06
N VAL A 193 -7.88 -11.70 7.94
CA VAL A 193 -8.59 -11.34 6.70
C VAL A 193 -9.58 -12.45 6.38
N THR A 194 -10.83 -12.08 6.11
CA THR A 194 -11.88 -13.02 5.68
C THR A 194 -12.42 -12.58 4.34
N VAL A 195 -12.43 -13.50 3.37
CA VAL A 195 -13.11 -13.28 2.10
C VAL A 195 -14.50 -13.90 2.14
N LYS A 196 -15.51 -13.17 1.67
CA LYS A 196 -16.91 -13.64 1.58
C LYS A 196 -17.39 -13.55 0.16
N ASN A 197 -18.30 -14.46 -0.21
CA ASN A 197 -18.99 -14.45 -1.50
C ASN A 197 -18.04 -14.40 -2.71
N ALA A 198 -16.89 -15.06 -2.60
CA ALA A 198 -15.96 -15.18 -3.72
C ALA A 198 -16.66 -15.79 -4.95
N PRO A 199 -16.38 -15.29 -6.17
CA PRO A 199 -16.80 -15.93 -7.41
C PRO A 199 -16.39 -17.41 -7.44
N LYS A 200 -17.21 -18.28 -8.03
CA LYS A 200 -16.95 -19.74 -8.06
C LYS A 200 -15.63 -20.09 -8.73
N GLU A 201 -15.17 -19.23 -9.63
CA GLU A 201 -13.90 -19.36 -10.33
C GLU A 201 -12.69 -19.19 -9.39
N LEU A 202 -12.90 -18.56 -8.22
CA LEU A 202 -11.87 -18.34 -7.20
C LEU A 202 -12.02 -19.26 -5.98
N THR A 203 -13.13 -19.98 -5.84
CA THR A 203 -13.37 -20.85 -4.67
C THR A 203 -12.45 -22.08 -4.63
N ASP A 204 -11.75 -22.42 -5.70
CA ASP A 204 -10.75 -23.50 -5.67
C ASP A 204 -9.41 -23.06 -5.03
N VAL A 205 -9.25 -21.75 -4.77
CA VAL A 205 -8.08 -21.21 -4.07
C VAL A 205 -8.40 -21.14 -2.56
N PRO A 206 -7.67 -21.87 -1.69
CA PRO A 206 -8.03 -22.03 -0.28
C PRO A 206 -8.31 -20.73 0.48
N CYS A 207 -7.53 -19.67 0.23
CA CYS A 207 -7.66 -18.40 0.92
C CYS A 207 -8.93 -17.60 0.60
N PHE A 208 -9.70 -17.99 -0.43
CA PHE A 208 -11.00 -17.37 -0.74
C PHE A 208 -12.17 -17.99 0.00
N ASN A 209 -11.94 -19.13 0.67
CA ASN A 209 -12.96 -19.84 1.46
C ASN A 209 -12.73 -19.75 2.96
N ASP A 210 -11.57 -19.26 3.38
CA ASP A 210 -11.13 -19.29 4.78
C ASP A 210 -10.84 -17.88 5.33
N THR A 211 -10.87 -17.80 6.66
CA THR A 211 -10.27 -16.69 7.39
C THR A 211 -8.77 -16.95 7.52
N VAL A 212 -7.95 -16.05 7.00
CA VAL A 212 -6.48 -16.13 7.05
C VAL A 212 -5.98 -15.27 8.20
N THR A 213 -5.12 -15.85 9.05
CA THR A 213 -4.40 -15.12 10.09
C THR A 213 -3.22 -14.37 9.48
N VAL A 214 -3.14 -13.07 9.73
CA VAL A 214 -2.01 -12.22 9.33
C VAL A 214 -0.95 -12.26 10.42
N GLN A 215 0.28 -12.62 10.05
CA GLN A 215 1.40 -12.59 10.97
C GLN A 215 1.87 -11.15 11.19
N GLN A 216 1.65 -10.64 12.41
CA GLN A 216 2.05 -9.28 12.80
C GLN A 216 3.56 -9.20 13.12
N THR A 217 4.41 -9.40 12.12
CA THR A 217 5.86 -9.41 12.25
C THR A 217 6.53 -8.48 11.25
N CYS A 218 7.82 -8.21 11.45
CA CYS A 218 8.60 -7.36 10.57
C CYS A 218 8.81 -7.91 9.15
N SER A 219 8.55 -9.20 8.91
CA SER A 219 8.83 -9.85 7.61
C SER A 219 7.57 -10.38 6.91
N ALA A 220 6.39 -10.16 7.47
CA ALA A 220 5.13 -10.75 6.99
C ALA A 220 4.00 -9.72 6.84
N GLY A 221 4.33 -8.45 6.57
CA GLY A 221 3.34 -7.39 6.38
C GLY A 221 3.28 -6.89 4.94
N ASP A 222 2.06 -6.63 4.46
CA ASP A 222 1.79 -5.86 3.24
C ASP A 222 1.52 -4.38 3.59
N LEU A 223 1.99 -3.46 2.74
CA LEU A 223 1.70 -2.03 2.84
C LEU A 223 0.19 -1.75 2.82
N ASP A 224 -0.58 -2.54 2.09
CA ASP A 224 -2.04 -2.41 2.03
C ASP A 224 -2.67 -2.64 3.40
N LEU A 225 -2.19 -3.64 4.15
CA LEU A 225 -2.66 -3.87 5.52
C LEU A 225 -2.30 -2.71 6.45
N LEU A 226 -1.18 -2.02 6.21
CA LEU A 226 -0.85 -0.80 6.95
C LEU A 226 -1.84 0.33 6.67
N THR A 227 -2.38 0.43 5.45
CA THR A 227 -3.41 1.45 5.14
C THR A 227 -4.68 1.24 5.97
N TYR A 228 -5.14 0.00 6.07
CA TYR A 228 -6.31 -0.36 6.90
C TYR A 228 -6.01 -0.16 8.39
N SER A 229 -4.81 -0.56 8.82
CA SER A 229 -4.36 -0.43 10.19
C SER A 229 -4.29 1.04 10.62
N LYS A 230 -3.75 1.91 9.77
CA LYS A 230 -3.71 3.37 9.97
C LYS A 230 -5.11 3.95 10.03
N SER A 231 -5.98 3.62 9.09
CA SER A 231 -7.35 4.16 9.08
C SER A 231 -8.10 3.84 10.37
N TYR A 232 -7.89 2.66 10.97
CA TYR A 232 -8.59 2.27 12.19
C TYR A 232 -7.90 2.74 13.48
N ASN A 233 -6.58 2.59 13.58
CA ASN A 233 -5.82 2.86 14.82
C ASN A 233 -5.23 4.27 14.86
N GLY A 234 -5.03 4.91 13.71
CA GLY A 234 -4.13 6.04 13.54
C GLY A 234 -2.66 5.62 13.61
N ILE A 235 -1.78 6.57 13.39
CA ILE A 235 -0.32 6.42 13.47
C ILE A 235 0.21 7.16 14.70
N VAL A 236 1.28 6.66 15.31
CA VAL A 236 1.98 7.31 16.42
C VAL A 236 3.44 7.60 16.07
N ASP A 237 4.08 8.43 16.89
CA ASP A 237 5.50 8.75 16.81
C ASP A 237 6.37 7.57 17.28
N THR A 238 7.53 7.36 16.64
CA THR A 238 8.52 6.35 17.06
C THR A 238 9.09 6.61 18.45
N PHE A 239 9.05 7.85 18.95
CA PHE A 239 9.37 8.13 20.35
C PHE A 239 8.52 7.30 21.32
N GLY A 240 7.29 6.98 20.92
CA GLY A 240 6.41 6.16 21.71
C GLY A 240 6.53 4.66 21.48
N ILE A 241 6.60 4.27 20.21
CA ILE A 241 6.78 2.86 19.79
C ILE A 241 7.86 2.83 18.71
N PRO A 242 9.10 2.43 19.04
CA PRO A 242 10.21 2.44 18.09
C PRO A 242 10.02 1.48 16.90
N ASN A 243 10.58 1.83 15.74
CA ASN A 243 10.55 0.97 14.54
C ASN A 243 11.63 -0.14 14.53
N THR A 244 12.39 -0.30 15.62
CA THR A 244 13.44 -1.32 15.73
C THR A 244 12.90 -2.73 16.00
N VAL A 245 11.68 -2.85 16.52
CA VAL A 245 11.03 -4.13 16.83
C VAL A 245 9.51 -3.97 16.85
N VAL A 246 8.77 -4.99 16.41
CA VAL A 246 7.31 -5.04 16.61
C VAL A 246 7.04 -5.21 18.11
N PRO A 247 6.28 -4.32 18.76
CA PRO A 247 6.03 -4.43 20.19
C PRO A 247 5.12 -5.62 20.53
N ASP A 248 5.22 -6.13 21.75
CA ASP A 248 4.27 -7.13 22.26
C ASP A 248 2.89 -6.52 22.56
N ASP A 249 2.87 -5.25 23.00
CA ASP A 249 1.67 -4.47 23.31
C ASP A 249 1.73 -3.11 22.62
N ALA A 250 0.92 -2.91 21.58
CA ALA A 250 0.82 -1.64 20.86
C ALA A 250 -0.21 -0.67 21.45
N SER A 251 -0.88 -1.02 22.55
CA SER A 251 -1.85 -0.13 23.21
C SER A 251 -1.19 0.92 24.11
N LYS A 252 0.13 0.82 24.33
CA LYS A 252 0.88 1.66 25.25
C LYS A 252 2.13 2.22 24.59
N CYS A 253 2.37 3.48 24.92
CA CYS A 253 3.60 4.19 24.61
C CYS A 253 4.66 3.81 25.66
N GLN A 254 5.93 3.70 25.27
CA GLN A 254 7.03 3.54 26.24
C GLN A 254 7.09 4.73 27.21
N THR A 255 6.73 5.92 26.73
CA THR A 255 6.80 7.17 27.48
C THR A 255 5.52 8.00 27.26
N GLY A 256 4.71 8.14 28.31
CA GLY A 256 3.53 9.00 28.27
C GLY A 256 2.29 8.35 27.61
N LYS A 257 1.41 9.19 27.05
CA LYS A 257 0.11 8.77 26.53
C LYS A 257 0.17 8.56 25.02
N MET A 258 -0.48 7.51 24.53
CA MET A 258 -0.72 7.31 23.10
C MET A 258 -1.53 8.48 22.53
N SER A 259 -1.00 9.09 21.47
CA SER A 259 -1.65 10.20 20.76
C SER A 259 -1.70 9.90 19.26
N PRO A 260 -2.52 8.93 18.83
CA PRO A 260 -2.62 8.57 17.43
C PRO A 260 -3.20 9.71 16.59
N VAL A 261 -2.58 9.96 15.44
CA VAL A 261 -3.03 10.93 14.44
C VAL A 261 -3.47 10.21 13.17
N LEU A 262 -4.16 10.91 12.27
CA LEU A 262 -4.69 10.35 11.01
C LEU A 262 -5.63 9.15 11.17
N LYS A 263 -6.22 8.96 12.35
CA LYS A 263 -7.28 7.97 12.56
C LYS A 263 -8.52 8.36 11.77
N GLY A 264 -9.08 7.41 11.02
CA GLY A 264 -10.23 7.60 10.13
C GLY A 264 -9.87 8.09 8.72
N TYR A 265 -8.60 8.45 8.47
CA TYR A 265 -8.16 8.88 7.13
C TYR A 265 -7.94 7.66 6.24
N LYS A 266 -8.48 7.71 5.03
CA LYS A 266 -8.33 6.65 4.02
C LYS A 266 -7.21 6.98 3.05
N THR A 267 -6.63 5.96 2.43
CA THR A 267 -5.72 6.17 1.30
C THR A 267 -6.53 6.29 0.02
N GLY A 268 -6.31 7.35 -0.74
CA GLY A 268 -6.95 7.60 -2.02
C GLY A 268 -5.96 7.62 -3.17
N GLN A 269 -6.40 7.21 -4.35
CA GLN A 269 -5.61 7.18 -5.59
C GLN A 269 -6.23 8.11 -6.63
N VAL A 270 -5.38 8.84 -7.35
CA VAL A 270 -5.78 9.68 -8.49
C VAL A 270 -4.96 9.29 -9.71
N PHE A 271 -5.62 9.06 -10.83
CA PHE A 271 -5.01 8.62 -12.08
C PHE A 271 -5.00 9.76 -13.10
N ASN A 272 -4.07 9.74 -14.06
CA ASN A 272 -3.99 10.73 -15.14
C ASN A 272 -3.94 12.20 -14.65
N ALA A 273 -3.35 12.43 -13.49
CA ALA A 273 -3.29 13.76 -12.90
C ALA A 273 -2.35 14.67 -13.69
N ASP A 274 -2.89 15.79 -14.18
CA ASP A 274 -2.06 16.86 -14.73
C ASP A 274 -1.53 17.76 -13.59
N PHE A 275 -0.74 18.76 -13.97
CA PHE A 275 -0.19 19.74 -13.03
C PHE A 275 -1.26 20.50 -12.24
N ILE A 276 -2.42 20.78 -12.83
CA ILE A 276 -3.53 21.47 -12.16
C ILE A 276 -4.15 20.54 -11.12
N THR A 277 -4.37 19.28 -11.45
CA THR A 277 -4.85 18.25 -10.53
C THR A 277 -3.90 18.06 -9.36
N ILE A 278 -2.58 17.95 -9.60
CA ILE A 278 -1.58 17.84 -8.53
C ILE A 278 -1.68 19.04 -7.57
N LYS A 279 -1.80 20.26 -8.10
CA LYS A 279 -1.98 21.45 -7.27
C LYS A 279 -3.26 21.41 -6.45
N LYS A 280 -4.38 20.95 -7.03
CA LYS A 280 -5.64 20.78 -6.29
C LYS A 280 -5.47 19.81 -5.13
N LEU A 281 -4.74 18.71 -5.34
CA LEU A 281 -4.45 17.71 -4.31
C LEU A 281 -3.58 18.30 -3.20
N LEU A 282 -2.46 18.94 -3.53
CA LEU A 282 -1.60 19.61 -2.54
C LEU A 282 -2.36 20.63 -1.69
N GLN A 283 -3.33 21.34 -2.28
CA GLN A 283 -4.14 22.34 -1.59
C GLN A 283 -5.18 21.77 -0.61
N ARG A 284 -5.54 20.49 -0.76
CA ARG A 284 -6.63 19.84 -0.01
C ARG A 284 -6.15 18.75 0.94
N PHE A 285 -5.05 18.10 0.60
CA PHE A 285 -4.50 16.97 1.34
C PHE A 285 -3.11 17.26 1.90
N GLY A 286 -2.43 18.29 1.39
CA GLY A 286 -1.07 18.65 1.80
C GLY A 286 -0.06 17.78 1.08
N ALA A 287 0.38 16.69 1.72
CA ALA A 287 1.32 15.76 1.11
C ALA A 287 0.64 14.89 0.04
N VAL A 288 1.34 14.67 -1.07
CA VAL A 288 0.94 13.73 -2.13
C VAL A 288 2.13 12.86 -2.46
N HIS A 289 1.90 11.58 -2.73
CA HIS A 289 2.95 10.67 -3.17
C HIS A 289 2.84 10.45 -4.67
N LEU A 290 3.87 10.84 -5.41
CA LEU A 290 3.99 10.63 -6.85
C LEU A 290 4.71 9.29 -7.06
N ASN A 291 3.99 8.30 -7.59
CA ASN A 291 4.64 7.10 -8.08
C ASN A 291 5.17 7.40 -9.48
N ILE A 292 6.50 7.42 -9.65
CA ILE A 292 7.15 7.68 -10.95
C ILE A 292 7.99 6.43 -11.25
N GLU A 293 7.57 5.62 -12.22
CA GLU A 293 8.43 4.58 -12.80
C GLU A 293 9.19 5.18 -13.98
N GLU A 294 10.50 4.98 -13.98
CA GLU A 294 11.35 5.31 -15.12
C GLU A 294 11.23 4.19 -16.18
N GLU A 295 10.72 4.57 -17.35
CA GLU A 295 10.74 3.86 -18.64
C GLU A 295 9.76 2.69 -18.87
N GLY A 296 8.92 2.81 -19.90
CA GLY A 296 8.50 1.66 -20.70
C GLY A 296 7.11 1.72 -21.33
N GLU A 297 6.07 1.96 -20.55
CA GLU A 297 4.68 1.97 -21.01
C GLU A 297 3.91 3.03 -20.23
N GLU A 298 2.87 3.63 -20.82
CA GLU A 298 1.94 4.56 -20.16
C GLU A 298 1.19 3.85 -19.01
N GLN A 299 1.90 3.53 -17.93
CA GLN A 299 1.27 3.04 -16.72
C GLN A 299 0.61 4.22 -16.03
N LEU A 300 -0.69 4.06 -15.77
CA LEU A 300 -1.52 4.97 -14.98
C LEU A 300 -1.02 4.96 -13.54
N LEU A 301 0.11 5.62 -13.26
CA LEU A 301 0.69 5.61 -11.93
C LEU A 301 -0.16 6.51 -11.01
N PRO A 302 -0.75 5.95 -9.95
CA PRO A 302 -1.64 6.72 -9.10
C PRO A 302 -0.84 7.71 -8.26
N ILE A 303 -1.37 8.93 -8.13
CA ILE A 303 -1.00 9.83 -7.05
C ILE A 303 -1.77 9.39 -5.82
N ILE A 304 -1.04 9.17 -4.72
CA ILE A 304 -1.63 8.70 -3.47
C ILE A 304 -1.79 9.88 -2.50
N VAL A 305 -2.98 9.99 -1.90
CA VAL A 305 -3.36 11.00 -0.90
C VAL A 305 -3.98 10.37 0.35
N LEU A 306 -3.98 11.10 1.47
CA LEU A 306 -4.60 10.70 2.73
C LEU A 306 -5.71 11.65 3.17
#